data_AF-A0A2E9SWA3-F1
#
_entry.id   AF-A0A2E9SWA3-F1
#
_cell.length_a   1.000
_cell.length_b   1.000
_cell.length_c   1.000
_cell.angle_alpha   90.00
_cell.angle_beta   90.00
_cell.angle_gamma   90.00
#
_symmetry.space_group_name_H-M   'P 1'
#
loop_
_entity.id
_entity.type
_entity.pdbx_description
1 polymer ?
#
loop_
_entity_poly.entity_id
_entity_poly.type
_entity_poly.pdbx_seq_one_letter_code
_entity_poly.pdbx_strand_id
1 'polypeptide(L)'
;MKFFGLLICFAIIGGAVVQVGPHLFNDVMSGLFVLGGALGFALLRNTPQKMAENFGAGAVYFGWLGALVGLIAIAGNAFGVWGNVGAMGPALAVSMLPILYGYAVKLVCMTIASSPMTD
;
A
#
# COMPACT_ATOMS: atom_id res chain seq x y z
N MET A 1 8.90 -20.45 10.00
CA MET A 1 9.61 -20.02 8.77
C MET A 1 8.95 -18.82 8.06
N LYS A 2 7.61 -18.73 7.99
CA LYS A 2 6.91 -17.65 7.26
C LYS A 2 7.11 -16.24 7.86
N PHE A 3 7.06 -16.13 9.18
CA PHE A 3 7.37 -14.88 9.89
C PHE A 3 8.83 -14.43 9.71
N PHE A 4 9.76 -15.37 9.53
CA PHE A 4 11.16 -15.05 9.24
C PHE A 4 11.32 -14.48 7.83
N GLY A 5 10.61 -15.03 6.84
CA GLY A 5 10.53 -14.45 5.50
C GLY A 5 9.93 -13.04 5.50
N LEU A 6 8.86 -12.83 6.26
CA LEU A 6 8.26 -11.51 6.46
C LEU A 6 9.25 -10.50 7.04
N LEU A 7 10.00 -10.91 8.07
CA LEU A 7 11.01 -10.09 8.72
C LEU A 7 12.09 -9.65 7.72
N ILE A 8 12.55 -10.56 6.86
CA ILE A 8 13.52 -10.23 5.80
C ILE A 8 12.95 -9.21 4.81
N CYS A 9 11.70 -9.41 4.35
CA CYS A 9 11.05 -8.46 3.44
C CYS A 9 10.94 -7.06 4.06
N PHE A 10 10.47 -6.96 5.31
CA PHE A 10 10.37 -5.67 6.00
C PHE A 10 11.73 -5.07 6.35
N ALA A 11 12.75 -5.88 6.63
CA ALA A 11 14.11 -5.39 6.88
C ALA A 11 14.70 -4.73 5.62
N ILE A 12 14.51 -5.34 4.45
CA ILE A 12 14.99 -4.78 3.17
C ILE A 12 14.21 -3.50 2.83
N ILE A 13 12.88 -3.52 2.93
CA ILE A 13 12.05 -2.33 2.69
C ILE A 13 12.41 -1.22 3.67
N GLY A 14 12.53 -1.54 4.97
CA GLY A 14 12.90 -0.59 6.01
C GLY A 14 14.29 -0.01 5.81
N GLY A 15 15.27 -0.82 5.42
CA GLY A 15 16.62 -0.35 5.07
C GLY A 15 16.59 0.64 3.91
N ALA A 16 15.80 0.37 2.86
CA ALA A 16 15.62 1.30 1.75
C ALA A 16 14.94 2.61 2.18
N VAL A 17 13.92 2.54 3.04
CA VAL A 17 13.21 3.72 3.58
C VAL A 17 14.16 4.60 4.41
N VAL A 18 15.01 4.00 5.25
CA VAL A 18 16.00 4.74 6.06
C VAL A 18 17.03 5.41 5.16
N GLN A 19 17.49 4.73 4.11
CA GLN A 19 18.46 5.27 3.15
C GLN A 19 17.92 6.46 2.35
N VAL A 20 16.65 6.39 1.93
CA VAL A 20 16.02 7.44 1.10
C VAL A 20 15.50 8.61 1.93
N GLY A 21 15.02 8.35 3.15
CA GLY A 21 14.47 9.36 4.05
C GLY A 21 13.06 9.00 4.51
N PRO A 22 12.86 8.62 5.79
CA PRO A 22 11.56 8.14 6.30
C PRO A 22 10.40 9.13 6.14
N HIS A 23 10.69 10.43 6.14
CA HIS A 23 9.68 11.49 6.02
C HIS A 23 8.92 11.43 4.68
N LEU A 24 9.52 10.88 3.62
CA LEU A 24 8.88 10.73 2.31
C LEU A 24 7.89 9.56 2.25
N PHE A 25 7.98 8.64 3.22
CA PHE A 25 7.20 7.40 3.24
C PHE A 25 6.08 7.40 4.28
N ASN A 26 5.82 8.53 4.92
CA ASN A 26 4.81 8.63 5.97
C ASN A 26 3.65 9.51 5.51
N ASP A 27 2.67 8.89 4.82
CA ASP A 27 1.41 9.54 4.45
C ASP A 27 0.22 8.73 4.96
N VAL A 28 -0.42 9.26 6.01
CA VAL A 28 -1.55 8.59 6.68
C VAL A 28 -2.75 8.43 5.74
N MET A 29 -2.97 9.40 4.84
CA MET A 29 -4.13 9.38 3.94
C MET A 29 -4.02 8.27 2.89
N SER A 30 -2.84 8.07 2.30
CA SER A 30 -2.55 6.94 1.42
C SER A 30 -2.72 5.59 2.12
N GLY A 31 -2.30 5.50 3.39
CA GLY A 31 -2.50 4.30 4.21
C GLY A 31 -3.99 4.00 4.44
N LEU A 32 -4.77 5.02 4.82
CA LEU A 32 -6.21 4.88 5.01
C LEU A 32 -6.95 4.50 3.73
N PHE A 33 -6.55 5.07 2.58
CA PHE A 33 -7.14 4.74 1.28
C PHE A 33 -6.96 3.25 0.96
N VAL A 34 -5.75 2.71 1.16
CA VAL A 34 -5.44 1.31 0.93
C VAL A 34 -6.16 0.40 1.92
N LEU A 35 -6.13 0.71 3.22
CA LEU A 35 -6.75 -0.13 4.25
C LEU A 35 -8.28 -0.13 4.13
N GLY A 36 -8.89 1.04 3.93
CA GLY A 36 -10.33 1.17 3.71
C GLY A 36 -10.77 0.47 2.42
N GLY A 37 -10.01 0.64 1.34
CA GLY A 37 -10.23 -0.05 0.07
C GLY A 37 -10.09 -1.57 0.17
N ALA A 38 -9.07 -2.05 0.90
CA ALA A 38 -8.86 -3.46 1.17
C ALA A 38 -10.03 -4.07 1.97
N LEU A 39 -10.53 -3.36 2.99
CA LEU A 39 -11.71 -3.79 3.76
C LEU A 39 -12.94 -3.87 2.85
N GLY A 40 -13.21 -2.83 2.06
CA GLY A 40 -14.32 -2.81 1.11
C GLY A 40 -14.24 -3.94 0.09
N PHE A 41 -13.06 -4.22 -0.44
CA PHE A 41 -12.83 -5.32 -1.38
C PHE A 41 -13.04 -6.71 -0.74
N ALA A 42 -12.58 -6.89 0.49
CA ALA A 42 -12.79 -8.14 1.23
C ALA A 42 -14.28 -8.39 1.51
N LEU A 43 -15.03 -7.34 1.88
CA LEU A 43 -16.47 -7.40 2.08
C LEU A 43 -17.23 -7.70 0.77
N LEU A 44 -16.82 -7.09 -0.35
CA LEU A 44 -17.40 -7.35 -1.68
C LEU A 44 -17.27 -8.82 -2.11
N ARG A 45 -16.18 -9.48 -1.74
CA ARG A 45 -15.94 -10.90 -2.03
C ARG A 45 -16.80 -11.84 -1.16
N ASN A 46 -17.33 -11.36 -0.03
CA ASN A 46 -18.21 -12.09 0.90
C ASN A 46 -17.80 -13.55 1.19
N THR A 47 -16.49 -13.83 1.24
CA THR A 47 -15.94 -15.18 1.44
C THR A 47 -15.11 -15.21 2.74
N PRO A 48 -15.70 -15.54 3.89
CA PRO A 48 -15.06 -15.38 5.20
C PRO A 48 -13.85 -16.32 5.37
N GLN A 49 -13.85 -17.53 4.79
CA GLN A 49 -12.72 -18.46 4.91
C GLN A 49 -11.43 -17.96 4.24
N LYS A 50 -11.53 -16.99 3.32
CA LYS A 50 -10.38 -16.40 2.59
C LYS A 50 -10.25 -14.90 2.82
N MET A 51 -10.76 -14.40 3.95
CA MET A 51 -10.81 -12.98 4.23
C MET A 51 -9.42 -12.33 4.22
N ALA A 52 -8.41 -12.99 4.79
CA ALA A 52 -7.03 -12.47 4.78
C ALA A 52 -6.44 -12.40 3.35
N GLU A 53 -6.65 -13.42 2.52
CA GLU A 53 -6.19 -13.41 1.12
C GLU A 53 -6.89 -12.33 0.30
N ASN A 54 -8.21 -12.22 0.45
CA ASN A 54 -9.04 -11.22 -0.24
C ASN A 54 -8.67 -9.80 0.21
N PHE A 55 -8.42 -9.59 1.50
CA PHE A 55 -7.95 -8.31 2.02
C PHE A 55 -6.58 -7.93 1.46
N GLY A 56 -5.62 -8.86 1.42
CA GLY A 56 -4.31 -8.62 0.81
C GLY A 56 -4.38 -8.35 -0.70
N ALA A 57 -5.27 -9.04 -1.42
CA ALA A 57 -5.53 -8.75 -2.84
C ALA A 57 -6.17 -7.36 -3.03
N GLY A 58 -7.13 -7.02 -2.18
CA GLY A 58 -7.79 -5.71 -2.15
C GLY A 58 -6.82 -4.57 -1.85
N ALA A 59 -5.88 -4.78 -0.93
CA ALA A 59 -4.84 -3.79 -0.60
C ALA A 59 -3.95 -3.45 -1.80
N VAL A 60 -3.53 -4.45 -2.59
CA VAL A 60 -2.78 -4.18 -3.82
C VAL A 60 -3.66 -3.52 -4.89
N TYR A 61 -4.92 -3.96 -5.03
CA TYR A 61 -5.84 -3.37 -5.98
C TYR A 61 -6.07 -1.87 -5.71
N PHE A 62 -6.38 -1.53 -4.46
CA PHE A 62 -6.54 -0.14 -4.03
C PHE A 62 -5.22 0.63 -3.94
N GLY A 63 -4.08 -0.04 -3.76
CA GLY A 63 -2.76 0.57 -3.91
C GLY A 63 -2.54 1.11 -5.32
N TRP A 64 -2.85 0.32 -6.34
CA TRP A 64 -2.78 0.76 -7.74
C TRP A 64 -3.81 1.85 -8.07
N LEU A 65 -5.05 1.74 -7.56
CA LEU A 65 -6.05 2.79 -7.73
C LEU A 65 -5.63 4.10 -7.05
N GLY A 66 -5.08 4.04 -5.85
CA GLY A 66 -4.59 5.21 -5.13
C GLY A 66 -3.47 5.93 -5.89
N ALA A 67 -2.54 5.17 -6.47
CA ALA A 67 -1.51 5.76 -7.34
C ALA A 67 -2.09 6.39 -8.60
N LEU A 68 -3.07 5.75 -9.24
CA LEU A 68 -3.74 6.32 -10.40
C LEU A 68 -4.46 7.63 -10.05
N VAL A 69 -5.16 7.69 -8.92
CA VAL A 69 -5.80 8.92 -8.42
C VAL A 69 -4.76 10.01 -8.13
N GLY A 70 -3.65 9.66 -7.49
CA GLY A 70 -2.55 10.59 -7.22
C GLY A 70 -1.95 11.16 -8.51
N LEU A 71 -1.67 10.31 -9.50
CA LEU A 71 -1.16 10.74 -10.81
C LEU A 71 -2.17 11.61 -11.56
N ILE A 72 -3.47 11.30 -11.51
CA ILE A 72 -4.52 12.14 -12.08
C ILE A 72 -4.56 13.51 -11.39
N ALA A 73 -4.40 13.58 -10.06
CA ALA A 73 -4.40 14.85 -9.33
C ALA A 73 -3.20 15.73 -9.73
N ILE A 74 -2.02 15.12 -9.93
CA ILE A 74 -0.84 15.83 -10.45
C ILE A 74 -1.13 16.29 -11.88
N ALA A 75 -1.53 15.39 -12.78
CA ALA A 75 -1.82 15.67 -14.19
C ALA A 75 -2.92 16.73 -14.41
N GLY A 76 -3.95 16.71 -13.58
CA GLY A 76 -5.03 17.70 -13.59
C GLY A 76 -4.65 19.03 -12.96
N ASN A 77 -3.40 19.20 -12.53
CA ASN A 77 -2.90 20.39 -11.84
C ASN A 77 -3.78 20.78 -10.63
N ALA A 78 -4.34 19.80 -9.91
CA ALA A 78 -5.33 20.02 -8.86
C ALA A 78 -4.83 20.95 -7.74
N PHE A 79 -3.51 21.01 -7.55
CA PHE A 79 -2.84 21.80 -6.52
C PHE A 79 -1.96 22.93 -7.07
N GLY A 80 -2.05 23.26 -8.36
CA GLY A 80 -1.21 24.30 -8.97
C GLY A 80 0.28 23.94 -9.05
N VAL A 81 0.60 22.65 -8.95
CA VAL A 81 1.96 22.11 -8.85
C VAL A 81 2.59 21.82 -10.23
N TRP A 82 1.78 21.76 -11.29
CA TRP A 82 2.23 21.44 -12.64
C TRP A 82 3.19 22.52 -13.16
N GLY A 83 4.43 22.13 -13.49
CA GLY A 83 5.49 23.04 -13.93
C GLY A 83 6.45 23.49 -12.82
N ASN A 84 6.19 23.16 -11.56
CA ASN A 84 7.14 23.37 -10.46
C ASN A 84 7.74 22.04 -9.99
N VAL A 85 8.94 21.72 -10.49
CA VAL A 85 9.66 20.47 -10.18
C VAL A 85 9.84 20.26 -8.67
N GLY A 86 10.07 21.35 -7.91
CA GLY A 86 10.25 21.29 -6.46
C GLY A 86 9.01 20.82 -5.70
N ALA A 87 7.82 21.14 -6.21
CA ALA A 87 6.55 20.69 -5.64
C ALA A 87 6.04 19.37 -6.28
N MET A 88 6.42 19.09 -7.53
CA MET A 88 6.05 17.84 -8.22
C MET A 88 6.73 16.61 -7.63
N GLY A 89 8.00 16.72 -7.21
CA GLY A 89 8.75 15.60 -6.62
C GLY A 89 8.04 14.98 -5.40
N PRO A 90 7.69 15.77 -4.37
CA PRO A 90 6.93 15.29 -3.22
C PRO A 90 5.55 14.72 -3.59
N ALA A 91 4.83 15.34 -4.51
CA ALA A 91 3.52 14.85 -4.95
C ALA A 91 3.62 13.48 -5.64
N LEU A 92 4.63 13.30 -6.50
CA LEU A 92 4.92 12.01 -7.14
C LEU A 92 5.29 10.95 -6.11
N ALA A 93 6.14 11.29 -5.13
CA ALA A 93 6.51 10.38 -4.05
C ALA A 93 5.26 9.90 -3.30
N VAL A 94 4.38 10.81 -2.88
CA VAL A 94 3.12 10.48 -2.20
C VAL A 94 2.22 9.60 -3.08
N SER A 95 2.13 9.87 -4.38
CA SER A 95 1.33 9.05 -5.31
C SER A 95 1.80 7.59 -5.41
N MET A 96 3.07 7.29 -5.11
CA MET A 96 3.62 5.94 -5.14
C MET A 96 3.43 5.19 -3.80
N LEU A 97 3.16 5.90 -2.70
CA LEU A 97 2.98 5.30 -1.38
C LEU A 97 1.80 4.31 -1.28
N PRO A 98 0.63 4.56 -1.90
CA PRO A 98 -0.46 3.58 -1.92
C PRO A 98 -0.01 2.22 -2.45
N ILE A 99 0.84 2.18 -3.48
CA ILE A 99 1.37 0.92 -4.03
C ILE A 99 2.25 0.23 -2.98
N LEU A 100 3.20 0.97 -2.38
CA LEU A 100 4.09 0.43 -1.36
C LEU A 100 3.31 -0.15 -0.17
N TYR A 101 2.32 0.61 0.33
CA TYR A 101 1.46 0.17 1.43
C TYR A 101 0.59 -1.02 1.03
N GLY A 102 0.04 -1.03 -0.18
CA GLY A 102 -0.75 -2.14 -0.69
C GLY A 102 0.02 -3.46 -0.70
N TYR A 103 1.27 -3.43 -1.18
CA TYR A 103 2.13 -4.61 -1.15
C TYR A 103 2.61 -4.96 0.27
N ALA A 104 2.93 -3.99 1.12
CA ALA A 104 3.29 -4.23 2.51
C ALA A 104 2.16 -4.95 3.28
N VAL A 105 0.91 -4.49 3.12
CA VAL A 105 -0.28 -5.14 3.67
C VAL A 105 -0.44 -6.54 3.10
N LYS A 106 -0.29 -6.72 1.78
CA LYS A 106 -0.39 -8.05 1.15
C LYS A 106 0.64 -9.04 1.69
N LEU A 107 1.88 -8.62 1.96
CA LEU A 107 2.90 -9.47 2.56
C LEU A 107 2.46 -9.96 3.95
N VAL A 108 1.91 -9.07 4.79
CA VAL A 108 1.34 -9.43 6.09
C VAL A 108 0.18 -10.41 5.91
N CYS A 109 -0.75 -10.14 5.00
CA CYS A 109 -1.89 -11.00 4.73
C CYS A 109 -1.50 -12.41 4.28
N MET A 110 -0.48 -12.54 3.42
CA MET A 110 0.02 -13.85 2.99
C MET A 110 0.52 -14.68 4.17
N THR A 111 1.20 -14.06 5.14
CA THR A 111 1.67 -14.79 6.31
C THR A 111 0.52 -15.28 7.18
N ILE A 112 -0.52 -14.45 7.37
CA ILE A 112 -1.68 -14.78 8.18
C ILE A 112 -2.55 -15.84 7.51
N ALA A 113 -2.88 -15.67 6.23
CA ALA A 113 -3.73 -16.58 5.44
C ALA A 113 -3.15 -18.00 5.35
N SER A 114 -1.83 -18.11 5.43
CA SER A 114 -1.14 -19.38 5.33
C SER A 114 -1.05 -20.16 6.66
N SER A 115 -1.66 -19.66 7.74
CA SER A 115 -1.82 -20.41 8.99
C SER A 115 -2.86 -21.51 8.74
N PRO A 116 -2.57 -22.80 8.98
CA PRO A 116 -3.58 -23.84 8.78
C PRO A 116 -4.78 -23.53 9.68
N MET A 117 -6.00 -23.59 9.11
CA MET A 117 -7.19 -23.84 9.91
C MET A 117 -6.88 -25.09 10.72
N THR A 118 -6.75 -24.95 12.03
CA THR A 118 -6.81 -26.10 12.92
C THR A 118 -8.19 -26.71 12.73
N ASP A 119 -8.20 -27.91 12.14
CA ASP A 119 -9.36 -28.79 12.02
C ASP A 119 -10.04 -29.04 13.38
#